data_AF-A0A7X3HQY5-F1
#
_entry.id   AF-A0A7X3HQY5-F1
#
_cell.length_a   1.000
_cell.length_b   1.000
_cell.length_c   1.000
_cell.angle_alpha   90.00
_cell.angle_beta   90.00
_cell.angle_gamma   90.00
#
_symmetry.space_group_name_H-M   'P 1'
#
loop_
_entity.id
_entity.type
_entity.pdbx_description
1 polymer ?
#
loop_
_entity_poly.entity_id
_entity_poly.type
_entity_poly.pdbx_seq_one_letter_code
_entity_poly.pdbx_strand_id
1 'polypeptide(L)'
;MSYCPFFQTLHDETRPVGNLGRGTHYSILRAPVWHDELLNRLDRCAFLDLAVIWDEDHDDRVIDALMMLYVGGLLSPVRYIGERKGTLSVLLAPNAMRTWTPKALQQYRDDIEDVCQCLEDPWTAKVDSVDGREHSIIHSSAENVSIYLRNIDVLWELGVKPRTR
;
A
#
# COMPACT_ATOMS: atom_id res chain seq x y z
N MET A 1 5.34 -17.33 3.23
CA MET A 1 6.31 -17.65 2.15
C MET A 1 7.17 -16.41 1.91
N SER A 2 8.08 -16.40 0.93
CA SER A 2 8.80 -15.17 0.52
C SER A 2 8.29 -14.75 -0.84
N TYR A 3 7.51 -13.67 -0.91
CA TYR A 3 6.98 -13.13 -2.15
C TYR A 3 8.08 -12.52 -3.04
N CYS A 4 9.01 -11.80 -2.42
CA CYS A 4 10.07 -11.07 -3.12
C CYS A 4 11.30 -10.91 -2.20
N PRO A 5 12.54 -11.08 -2.71
CA PRO A 5 13.75 -10.93 -1.89
C PRO A 5 13.97 -9.54 -1.28
N PHE A 6 13.37 -8.47 -1.84
CA PHE A 6 13.49 -7.10 -1.32
C PHE A 6 12.65 -6.86 -0.07
N PHE A 7 11.63 -7.70 0.17
CA PHE A 7 10.68 -7.51 1.26
C PHE A 7 10.80 -8.64 2.28
N GLN A 8 10.88 -8.25 3.55
CA GLN A 8 10.69 -9.20 4.64
C GLN A 8 9.19 -9.37 4.89
N THR A 9 8.68 -10.58 4.74
CA THR A 9 7.30 -10.91 5.13
C THR A 9 7.22 -11.06 6.66
N LEU A 10 6.54 -10.12 7.32
CA LEU A 10 6.29 -10.14 8.77
C LEU A 10 5.06 -10.97 9.12
N HIS A 11 4.07 -10.96 8.23
CA HIS A 11 2.84 -11.72 8.35
C HIS A 11 2.32 -12.11 6.97
N ASP A 12 1.72 -13.29 6.90
CA ASP A 12 1.20 -13.84 5.66
C ASP A 12 -0.09 -14.60 5.98
N GLU A 13 -1.22 -13.91 5.85
CA GLU A 13 -2.54 -14.53 6.06
C GLU A 13 -2.91 -15.34 4.81
N THR A 14 -2.54 -16.61 4.76
CA THR A 14 -2.72 -17.42 3.53
C THR A 14 -4.18 -17.65 3.08
N ARG A 15 -5.17 -17.31 3.93
CA ARG A 15 -6.61 -17.51 3.67
C ARG A 15 -7.46 -16.49 4.43
N PRO A 16 -8.60 -16.05 3.88
CA PRO A 16 -9.51 -15.15 4.56
C PRO A 16 -10.07 -15.71 5.87
N VAL A 17 -10.13 -14.84 6.88
CA VAL A 17 -10.88 -15.08 8.11
C VAL A 17 -12.24 -14.38 8.04
N GLY A 18 -13.31 -15.18 8.08
CA GLY A 18 -14.68 -14.67 8.01
C GLY A 18 -15.14 -14.37 6.59
N ASN A 19 -16.05 -13.40 6.45
CA ASN A 19 -16.80 -13.14 5.21
C ASN A 19 -16.63 -11.70 4.68
N LEU A 20 -15.56 -11.00 5.06
CA LEU A 20 -15.33 -9.66 4.52
C LEU A 20 -14.91 -9.76 3.04
N GLY A 21 -15.56 -8.97 2.19
CA GLY A 21 -15.32 -9.03 0.76
C GLY A 21 -15.79 -10.37 0.17
N ARG A 22 -14.99 -10.92 -0.74
CA ARG A 22 -15.19 -12.25 -1.35
C ARG A 22 -14.04 -13.21 -1.06
N GLY A 23 -13.33 -12.96 0.05
CA GLY A 23 -12.12 -13.69 0.40
C GLY A 23 -10.97 -12.76 0.77
N THR A 24 -11.27 -11.57 1.29
CA THR A 24 -10.23 -10.60 1.66
C THR A 24 -9.37 -11.11 2.79
N HIS A 25 -8.06 -10.97 2.63
CA HIS A 25 -7.02 -11.26 3.61
C HIS A 25 -5.83 -10.31 3.36
N TYR A 26 -4.78 -10.40 4.17
CA TYR A 26 -3.63 -9.50 4.02
C TYR A 26 -2.28 -10.13 4.38
N SER A 27 -1.22 -9.57 3.80
CA SER A 27 0.15 -9.86 4.20
C SER A 27 0.84 -8.56 4.62
N ILE A 28 1.74 -8.64 5.60
CA ILE A 28 2.53 -7.50 6.07
C ILE A 28 3.95 -7.65 5.59
N LEU A 29 4.41 -6.65 4.84
CA LEU A 29 5.73 -6.60 4.25
C LEU A 29 6.54 -5.46 4.86
N ARG A 30 7.84 -5.69 5.03
CA ARG A 30 8.82 -4.71 5.51
C ARG A 30 9.91 -4.48 4.47
N ALA A 31 10.26 -3.22 4.25
CA ALA A 31 11.38 -2.81 3.40
C ALA A 31 12.26 -1.76 4.09
N PRO A 32 13.59 -1.77 3.89
CA PRO A 32 14.44 -0.64 4.26
C PRO A 32 14.18 0.55 3.32
N VAL A 33 13.98 1.74 3.88
CA VAL A 33 13.71 2.97 3.13
C VAL A 33 14.61 4.11 3.59
N TRP A 34 14.85 5.08 2.69
CA TRP A 34 15.65 6.28 2.95
C TRP A 34 14.84 7.57 2.82
N HIS A 35 13.51 7.46 2.81
CA HIS A 35 12.62 8.60 2.84
C HIS A 35 11.58 8.48 3.95
N ASP A 36 11.19 9.62 4.52
CA ASP A 36 10.05 9.71 5.43
C ASP A 36 8.71 9.56 4.69
N GLU A 37 7.60 9.68 5.42
CA GLU A 37 6.25 9.55 4.86
C GLU A 37 5.87 10.63 3.83
N LEU A 38 6.66 11.70 3.72
CA LEU A 38 6.46 12.80 2.77
C LEU A 38 7.46 12.77 1.61
N LEU A 39 8.24 11.69 1.51
CA LEU A 39 9.34 11.51 0.56
C LEU A 39 10.57 12.42 0.81
N ASN A 40 10.71 13.00 2.01
CA ASN A 40 11.95 13.71 2.35
C ASN A 40 13.05 12.71 2.68
N ARG A 41 14.26 12.98 2.21
CA ARG A 41 15.42 12.12 2.44
C ARG A 41 15.80 12.04 3.92
N LEU A 42 16.08 10.83 4.39
CA LEU A 42 16.58 10.53 5.72
C LEU A 42 18.12 10.37 5.71
N ASP A 43 18.77 10.78 6.80
CA ASP A 43 20.22 10.58 6.99
C ASP A 43 20.60 9.13 7.26
N ARG A 44 19.64 8.34 7.77
CA ARG A 44 19.81 6.92 8.11
C ARG A 44 18.64 6.13 7.57
N CYS A 45 18.90 4.86 7.30
CA CYS A 45 17.87 3.89 6.93
C CYS A 45 16.78 3.84 8.01
N ALA A 46 15.53 3.87 7.55
CA ALA A 46 14.35 3.51 8.33
C ALA A 46 13.74 2.23 7.76
N PHE A 47 12.72 1.68 8.43
CA PHE A 47 11.96 0.55 7.91
C PHE A 47 10.52 0.96 7.65
N LEU A 48 10.01 0.65 6.47
CA LEU A 48 8.60 0.78 6.14
C LEU A 48 7.91 -0.56 6.37
N ASP A 49 6.84 -0.56 7.17
CA ASP A 49 5.87 -1.65 7.23
C ASP A 49 4.62 -1.26 6.44
N LEU A 50 4.17 -2.10 5.53
CA LEU A 50 2.94 -1.88 4.76
C LEU A 50 2.12 -3.17 4.67
N ALA A 51 0.84 -3.03 4.40
CA ALA A 51 -0.06 -4.14 4.19
C ALA A 51 -0.38 -4.31 2.70
N VAL A 52 -0.19 -5.53 2.19
CA VAL A 52 -0.78 -5.95 0.92
C VAL A 52 -2.15 -6.54 1.22
N ILE A 53 -3.18 -5.99 0.61
CA ILE A 53 -4.56 -6.47 0.71
C ILE A 53 -4.83 -7.36 -0.49
N TRP A 54 -5.17 -8.61 -0.20
CA TRP A 54 -5.54 -9.60 -1.20
C TRP A 54 -7.05 -9.65 -1.34
N ASP A 55 -7.53 -9.80 -2.56
CA ASP A 55 -8.94 -10.12 -2.82
C ASP A 55 -9.13 -11.65 -2.99
N GLU A 56 -10.21 -12.05 -3.64
CA GLU A 56 -10.54 -13.47 -3.84
C GLU A 56 -9.55 -14.26 -4.70
N ASP A 57 -8.80 -13.63 -5.60
CA ASP A 57 -7.93 -14.34 -6.55
C ASP A 57 -6.45 -14.36 -6.14
N HIS A 58 -6.07 -13.54 -5.15
CA HIS A 58 -4.70 -13.42 -4.66
C HIS A 58 -3.72 -13.14 -5.80
N ASP A 59 -4.00 -12.13 -6.64
CA ASP A 59 -3.12 -11.74 -7.73
C ASP A 59 -1.73 -11.28 -7.21
N ASP A 60 -0.74 -12.15 -7.33
CA ASP A 60 0.62 -11.92 -6.83
C ASP A 60 1.39 -10.88 -7.64
N ARG A 61 0.89 -10.46 -8.82
CA ARG A 61 1.47 -9.36 -9.62
C ARG A 61 1.44 -8.01 -8.87
N VAL A 62 0.65 -7.88 -7.80
CA VAL A 62 0.76 -6.74 -6.86
C VAL A 62 2.16 -6.60 -6.30
N ILE A 63 2.89 -7.71 -6.11
CA ILE A 63 4.26 -7.71 -5.62
C ILE A 63 5.21 -7.12 -6.66
N ASP A 64 4.98 -7.34 -7.96
CA ASP A 64 5.77 -6.73 -9.02
C ASP A 64 5.56 -5.22 -9.06
N ALA A 65 4.31 -4.76 -8.98
CA ALA A 65 4.00 -3.35 -8.81
C ALA A 65 4.70 -2.77 -7.58
N LEU A 66 4.64 -3.47 -6.44
CA LEU A 66 5.30 -3.07 -5.21
C LEU A 66 6.82 -2.94 -5.36
N MET A 67 7.45 -3.88 -6.06
CA MET A 67 8.89 -3.83 -6.36
C MET A 67 9.23 -2.60 -7.21
N MET A 68 8.45 -2.32 -8.24
CA MET A 68 8.69 -1.15 -9.10
C MET A 68 8.53 0.17 -8.34
N LEU A 69 7.51 0.27 -7.48
CA LEU A 69 7.34 1.40 -6.56
C LEU A 69 8.50 1.55 -5.59
N TYR A 70 9.02 0.43 -5.08
CA TYR A 70 10.16 0.40 -4.18
C TYR A 70 11.43 0.92 -4.85
N VAL A 71 11.77 0.39 -6.02
CA VAL A 71 12.95 0.80 -6.81
C VAL A 71 12.82 2.26 -7.27
N GLY A 72 11.60 2.71 -7.59
CA GLY A 72 11.29 4.11 -7.91
C GLY A 72 11.34 5.07 -6.72
N GLY A 73 11.49 4.57 -5.49
CA GLY A 73 11.54 5.40 -4.28
C GLY A 73 10.18 5.97 -3.85
N LEU A 74 9.07 5.43 -4.36
CA LEU A 74 7.71 5.94 -4.14
C LEU A 74 7.03 5.34 -2.90
N LEU A 75 7.64 4.36 -2.25
CA LEU A 75 6.93 3.48 -1.32
C LEU A 75 6.67 4.05 0.08
N SER A 76 7.53 4.94 0.59
CA SER A 76 7.46 5.43 1.99
C SER A 76 6.10 5.97 2.46
N PRO A 77 5.28 6.65 1.63
CA PRO A 77 3.97 7.16 2.03
C PRO A 77 2.87 6.08 2.10
N VAL A 78 3.10 4.91 1.51
CA VAL A 78 2.10 3.84 1.33
C VAL A 78 1.84 3.10 2.63
N ARG A 79 0.56 2.83 2.93
CA ARG A 79 0.12 2.01 4.07
C ARG A 79 -0.53 0.72 3.61
N TYR A 80 -1.39 0.81 2.61
CA TYR A 80 -2.05 -0.34 2.01
C TYR A 80 -1.90 -0.31 0.51
N ILE A 81 -1.79 -1.48 -0.07
CA ILE A 81 -1.78 -1.67 -1.52
C ILE A 81 -2.54 -2.94 -1.85
N GLY A 82 -3.27 -2.94 -2.95
CA GLY A 82 -3.98 -4.13 -3.41
C GLY A 82 -4.53 -3.91 -4.81
N GLU A 83 -4.61 -4.97 -5.59
CA GLU A 83 -5.27 -4.98 -6.89
C GLU A 83 -6.72 -5.40 -6.70
N ARG A 84 -7.62 -4.79 -7.46
CA ARG A 84 -8.94 -5.35 -7.69
C ARG A 84 -9.53 -4.87 -9.02
N LYS A 85 -9.91 -5.82 -9.89
CA LYS A 85 -10.60 -5.59 -11.19
C LYS A 85 -9.81 -4.75 -12.21
N GLY A 86 -8.51 -4.97 -12.32
CA GLY A 86 -7.59 -4.21 -13.18
C GLY A 86 -7.22 -2.83 -12.63
N THR A 87 -7.35 -2.61 -11.31
CA THR A 87 -7.01 -1.35 -10.65
C THR A 87 -6.20 -1.58 -9.39
N LEU A 88 -4.98 -1.04 -9.38
CA LEU A 88 -4.11 -0.99 -8.21
C LEU A 88 -4.57 0.16 -7.29
N SER A 89 -5.09 -0.17 -6.12
CA SER A 89 -5.39 0.80 -5.06
C SER A 89 -4.16 1.00 -4.19
N VAL A 90 -3.70 2.24 -4.07
CA VAL A 90 -2.57 2.65 -3.21
C VAL A 90 -3.08 3.62 -2.16
N LEU A 91 -3.13 3.19 -0.90
CA LEU A 91 -3.63 4.01 0.21
C LEU A 91 -2.50 4.61 1.02
N LEU A 92 -2.48 5.93 1.10
CA LEU A 92 -1.43 6.69 1.74
C LEU A 92 -1.75 7.05 3.19
N ALA A 93 -0.70 7.34 3.96
CA ALA A 93 -0.84 7.97 5.26
C ALA A 93 -1.67 9.28 5.15
N PRO A 94 -2.62 9.53 6.08
CA PRO A 94 -3.42 10.77 6.06
C PRO A 94 -2.57 12.03 6.07
N ASN A 95 -1.39 12.01 6.70
CA ASN A 95 -0.47 13.13 6.76
C ASN A 95 0.09 13.50 5.38
N ALA A 96 0.49 12.53 4.57
CA ALA A 96 0.99 12.78 3.21
C ALA A 96 -0.07 13.51 2.38
N MET A 97 -1.31 13.04 2.46
CA MET A 97 -2.45 13.60 1.74
C MET A 97 -2.80 15.03 2.15
N ARG A 98 -2.63 15.37 3.43
CA ARG A 98 -2.93 16.70 3.98
C ARG A 98 -1.80 17.70 3.77
N THR A 99 -0.56 17.22 3.72
CA THR A 99 0.64 18.07 3.73
C THR A 99 1.09 18.44 2.33
N TRP A 100 0.97 17.52 1.37
CA TRP A 100 1.38 17.81 0.00
C TRP A 100 0.49 18.85 -0.67
N THR A 101 1.10 19.71 -1.48
CA THR A 101 0.36 20.60 -2.36
C THR A 101 -0.42 19.80 -3.41
N PRO A 102 -1.51 20.32 -3.98
CA PRO A 102 -2.25 19.63 -5.04
C PRO A 102 -1.37 19.21 -6.22
N LYS A 103 -0.37 20.03 -6.57
CA LYS A 103 0.58 19.72 -7.64
C LYS A 103 1.50 18.55 -7.27
N ALA A 104 2.07 18.57 -6.06
CA ALA A 104 2.96 17.49 -5.60
C ALA A 104 2.20 16.16 -5.50
N LEU A 105 0.96 16.20 -5.02
CA LEU A 105 0.10 15.03 -4.98
C LEU A 105 -0.26 14.52 -6.37
N GLN A 106 -0.57 15.41 -7.31
CA GLN A 106 -0.84 14.99 -8.68
C GLN A 106 0.40 14.37 -9.33
N GLN A 107 1.59 14.95 -9.12
CA GLN A 107 2.83 14.34 -9.60
C GLN A 107 3.03 12.94 -9.03
N TYR A 108 2.85 12.76 -7.72
CA TYR A 108 2.94 11.43 -7.11
C TYR A 108 1.95 10.44 -7.73
N ARG A 109 0.71 10.88 -8.02
CA ARG A 109 -0.27 10.03 -8.72
C ARG A 109 0.18 9.63 -10.11
N ASP A 110 0.71 10.58 -10.87
CA ASP A 110 1.21 10.36 -12.22
C ASP A 110 2.41 9.38 -12.17
N ASP A 111 3.31 9.52 -11.20
CA ASP A 111 4.45 8.61 -11.00
C ASP A 111 3.99 7.16 -10.65
N ILE A 112 2.94 7.00 -9.84
CA ILE A 112 2.34 5.68 -9.56
C ILE A 112 1.71 5.10 -10.84
N GLU A 113 0.97 5.91 -11.59
CA GLU A 113 0.33 5.48 -12.85
C GLU A 113 1.38 5.03 -13.87
N ASP A 114 2.47 5.79 -14.04
CA ASP A 114 3.57 5.45 -14.94
C ASP A 114 4.20 4.09 -14.58
N VAL A 115 4.35 3.79 -13.28
CA VAL A 115 4.81 2.47 -12.82
C VAL A 115 3.84 1.37 -13.22
N CYS A 116 2.54 1.57 -13.01
CA CYS A 116 1.52 0.59 -13.39
C CYS A 116 1.46 0.36 -14.92
N GLN A 117 1.67 1.40 -15.72
CA GLN A 117 1.70 1.30 -17.19
C GLN A 117 2.96 0.61 -17.72
N CYS A 118 4.03 0.50 -16.92
CA CYS A 118 5.25 -0.22 -17.28
C CYS A 118 5.22 -1.72 -16.93
N LEU A 119 4.17 -2.22 -16.28
CA LEU A 119 4.01 -3.64 -15.98
C LEU A 119 3.73 -4.43 -17.27
N GLU A 120 4.03 -5.73 -17.27
CA GLU A 120 3.76 -6.60 -18.42
C GLU A 120 2.27 -6.63 -18.78
N ASP A 121 1.41 -6.64 -17.75
CA ASP A 121 -0.03 -6.45 -17.84
C ASP A 121 -0.43 -5.15 -17.11
N PRO A 122 -0.64 -4.04 -17.85
CA PRO A 122 -0.92 -2.75 -17.23
C PRO A 122 -2.23 -2.71 -16.44
N TRP A 123 -2.16 -2.11 -15.26
CA TRP A 123 -3.34 -1.73 -14.45
C TRP A 123 -3.50 -0.21 -14.42
N THR A 124 -4.71 0.23 -14.14
CA THR A 124 -4.93 1.62 -13.72
C THR A 124 -4.53 1.78 -12.25
N ALA A 125 -4.05 2.95 -11.84
CA ALA A 125 -3.76 3.24 -10.44
C ALA A 125 -4.80 4.18 -9.82
N LYS A 126 -5.13 3.92 -8.55
CA LYS A 126 -5.92 4.84 -7.72
C LYS A 126 -5.18 5.11 -6.42
N VAL A 127 -4.75 6.36 -6.25
CA VAL A 127 -4.11 6.83 -5.00
C VAL A 127 -5.10 7.62 -4.16
N ASP A 128 -5.35 7.15 -2.95
CA ASP A 128 -6.27 7.75 -1.98
C ASP A 128 -5.68 7.76 -0.56
N SER A 129 -6.34 8.45 0.36
CA SER A 129 -6.03 8.39 1.78
C SER A 129 -6.59 7.12 2.40
N VAL A 130 -5.95 6.59 3.43
CA VAL A 130 -6.52 5.53 4.29
C VAL A 130 -7.85 5.92 4.92
N ASP A 131 -8.05 7.22 5.19
CA ASP A 131 -9.31 7.75 5.71
C ASP A 131 -10.34 8.05 4.59
N GLY A 132 -9.97 7.81 3.34
CA GLY A 132 -10.83 7.99 2.17
C GLY A 132 -12.02 7.04 2.21
N ARG A 133 -13.16 7.48 1.69
CA ARG A 133 -14.39 6.65 1.63
C ARG A 133 -14.64 6.05 0.25
N GLU A 134 -13.83 6.42 -0.74
CA GLU A 134 -14.09 6.12 -2.15
C GLU A 134 -13.12 5.09 -2.75
N HIS A 135 -12.21 4.52 -1.96
CA HIS A 135 -11.28 3.51 -2.46
C HIS A 135 -11.95 2.13 -2.57
N SER A 136 -11.66 1.41 -3.65
CA SER A 136 -12.28 0.13 -4.02
C SER A 136 -11.40 -1.09 -3.74
N ILE A 137 -10.43 -0.96 -2.84
CA ILE A 137 -9.45 -2.00 -2.49
C ILE A 137 -10.10 -3.30 -1.99
N ILE A 138 -11.28 -3.22 -1.37
CA ILE A 138 -12.05 -4.37 -0.88
C ILE A 138 -13.50 -4.25 -1.35
N HIS A 139 -14.10 -5.37 -1.77
CA HIS A 139 -15.50 -5.44 -2.15
C HIS A 139 -16.46 -5.46 -0.94
N SER A 140 -16.55 -4.36 -0.20
CA SER A 140 -17.48 -4.23 0.93
C SER A 140 -17.98 -2.79 1.08
N SER A 141 -18.82 -2.52 2.08
CA SER A 141 -19.21 -1.16 2.43
C SER A 141 -17.99 -0.37 2.93
N ALA A 142 -17.94 0.93 2.65
CA ALA A 142 -16.83 1.79 3.08
C ALA A 142 -16.58 1.72 4.60
N GLU A 143 -17.64 1.57 5.40
CA GLU A 143 -17.55 1.39 6.86
C GLU A 143 -16.80 0.10 7.24
N ASN A 144 -17.18 -1.04 6.66
CA ASN A 144 -16.53 -2.32 6.95
C ASN A 144 -15.07 -2.30 6.52
N VAL A 145 -14.77 -1.72 5.35
CA VAL A 145 -13.40 -1.57 4.86
C VAL A 145 -12.59 -0.70 5.83
N SER A 146 -13.11 0.46 6.24
CA SER A 146 -12.43 1.34 7.19
C SER A 146 -12.13 0.65 8.53
N ILE A 147 -13.09 -0.12 9.08
CA ILE A 147 -12.89 -0.89 10.32
C ILE A 147 -11.79 -1.94 10.12
N TYR A 148 -11.82 -2.67 9.01
CA TYR A 148 -10.86 -3.72 8.72
C TYR A 148 -9.43 -3.18 8.57
N LEU A 149 -9.24 -2.17 7.73
CA LEU A 149 -7.93 -1.53 7.55
C LEU A 149 -7.43 -0.96 8.88
N ARG A 150 -8.29 -0.28 9.64
CA ARG A 150 -7.91 0.23 10.96
C ARG A 150 -7.49 -0.86 11.94
N ASN A 151 -8.14 -2.02 11.93
CA ASN A 151 -7.72 -3.15 12.76
C ASN A 151 -6.33 -3.66 12.37
N ILE A 152 -6.01 -3.71 11.07
CA ILE A 152 -4.65 -4.03 10.61
C ILE A 152 -3.64 -3.01 11.15
N ASP A 153 -3.92 -1.71 11.04
CA ASP A 153 -3.02 -0.67 11.57
C ASP A 153 -2.83 -0.77 13.08
N VAL A 154 -3.88 -1.09 13.83
CA VAL A 154 -3.79 -1.29 15.30
C VAL A 154 -2.89 -2.47 15.65
N LEU A 155 -2.89 -3.54 14.85
CA LEU A 155 -2.07 -4.74 15.10
C LEU A 155 -0.61 -4.54 14.71
N TRP A 156 -0.33 -3.78 13.65
CA TRP A 156 0.99 -3.73 13.01
C TRP A 156 1.68 -2.38 13.06
N GLU A 157 0.96 -1.32 13.41
CA GLU A 157 1.42 0.07 13.42
C GLU A 157 2.15 0.41 12.11
N LEU A 158 1.44 0.38 10.98
CA LEU A 158 2.05 0.51 9.65
C LEU A 158 2.82 1.83 9.50
N GLY A 159 3.63 1.93 8.44
CA GLY A 159 4.41 3.11 8.06
C GLY A 159 5.91 3.02 8.37
N VAL A 160 6.57 4.16 8.18
CA VAL A 160 8.01 4.34 8.40
C VAL A 160 8.34 4.35 9.91
N LYS A 161 9.33 3.55 10.30
CA LYS A 161 9.80 3.32 11.67
C LYS A 161 11.31 3.63 11.79
N PRO A 162 11.75 4.38 12.83
CA PRO A 162 10.94 5.03 13.85
C PRO A 162 10.12 6.17 13.25
N ARG A 163 8.93 6.44 13.81
CA ARG A 163 8.11 7.58 13.37
C ARG A 163 8.90 8.86 13.63
N THR A 164 9.16 9.64 12.60
CA THR A 164 9.66 11.00 12.74
C THR A 164 8.64 11.79 13.56
N ARG A 165 9.10 12.39 14.67
CA ARG A 165 8.28 13.22 15.56
C ARG A 165 8.04 14.59 14.94
#